data_AF-H1SJ42-F1
#
_entry.id   AF-H1SJ42-F1
#
_cell.length_a   1.000
_cell.length_b   1.000
_cell.length_c   1.000
_cell.angle_alpha   90.00
_cell.angle_beta   90.00
_cell.angle_gamma   90.00
#
_symmetry.space_group_name_H-M   'P 1'
#
loop_
_entity.id
_entity.type
_entity.pdbx_description
1 polymer ?
#
loop_
_entity_poly.entity_id
_entity_poly.type
_entity_poly.pdbx_seq_one_letter_code
_entity_poly.pdbx_strand_id
1 'polypeptide(L)'
;VAAARPAGVAAGPGAPFIELASLAGLGLDNPDLDKSVPGGGLIAGIGFVSGLRCMISASDSGINAGALQPKGLDKQLRVQEIALENKLPYVQ
;
A
#
# COMPACT_ATOMS: atom_id res chain seq x y z
N VAL A 1 10.17 -4.47 6.31
CA VAL A 1 9.21 -4.11 5.25
C VAL A 1 9.98 -4.13 3.94
N ALA A 2 9.84 -5.19 3.14
CA ALA A 2 10.64 -5.42 1.94
C ALA A 2 10.01 -4.82 0.68
N ALA A 3 8.71 -4.52 0.72
CA ALA A 3 8.10 -3.60 -0.23
C ALA A 3 8.71 -2.20 0.02
N ALA A 4 9.63 -1.80 -0.83
CA ALA A 4 9.85 -0.38 -1.07
C ALA A 4 8.67 0.15 -1.90
N ARG A 5 8.51 1.48 -2.02
CA ARG A 5 7.60 2.08 -3.01
C ARG A 5 7.75 1.31 -4.34
N PRO A 6 6.67 0.78 -4.93
CA PRO A 6 6.75 -0.19 -6.02
C PRO A 6 7.65 0.34 -7.13
N ALA A 7 8.84 -0.27 -7.27
CA ALA A 7 9.84 0.11 -8.25
C ALA A 7 9.31 -0.29 -9.64
N GLY A 8 9.04 0.70 -10.50
CA GLY A 8 8.42 0.51 -11.82
C GLY A 8 7.11 1.27 -12.01
N VAL A 9 6.48 1.74 -10.92
CA VAL A 9 5.34 2.67 -10.99
C VAL A 9 5.77 4.14 -10.85
N ALA A 10 7.06 4.38 -11.04
CA ALA A 10 7.60 5.72 -11.19
C ALA A 10 7.29 6.21 -12.61
N ALA A 11 6.34 7.12 -12.76
CA ALA A 11 6.46 8.13 -13.81
C ALA A 11 7.72 8.97 -13.52
N GLY A 12 8.90 8.43 -13.79
CA GLY A 12 10.19 9.07 -13.59
C GLY A 12 10.60 9.34 -12.13
N PRO A 13 11.88 9.65 -11.90
CA PRO A 13 12.35 10.17 -10.62
C PRO A 13 11.58 11.44 -10.23
N GLY A 14 10.94 11.45 -9.06
CA GLY A 14 10.31 12.65 -8.49
C GLY A 14 8.79 12.80 -8.69
N ALA A 15 8.11 11.89 -9.37
CA ALA A 15 6.64 11.93 -9.40
C ALA A 15 6.03 11.77 -8.00
N PRO A 16 5.01 12.56 -7.65
CA PRO A 16 4.39 12.49 -6.33
C PRO A 16 3.66 11.15 -6.15
N PHE A 17 3.82 10.58 -4.95
CA PHE A 17 3.10 9.40 -4.51
C PHE A 17 2.45 9.70 -3.17
N ILE A 18 1.12 9.60 -3.12
CA ILE A 18 0.35 9.78 -1.89
C ILE A 18 0.08 8.40 -1.32
N GLU A 19 0.88 8.01 -0.32
CA GLU A 19 0.68 6.76 0.40
C GLU A 19 -0.56 6.82 1.28
N LEU A 20 -1.33 5.73 1.30
CA LEU A 20 -2.57 5.61 2.06
C LEU A 20 -2.42 4.58 3.17
N ALA A 21 -2.88 4.94 4.37
CA ALA A 21 -2.93 4.06 5.54
C ALA A 21 -1.59 3.34 5.82
N SER A 22 -0.48 4.09 5.83
CA SER A 22 0.86 3.57 6.14
C SER A 22 0.96 2.96 7.54
N LEU A 23 0.13 3.42 8.49
CA LEU A 23 0.05 2.90 9.86
C LEU A 23 -1.00 1.78 10.05
N ALA A 24 -1.56 1.22 8.99
CA ALA A 24 -2.56 0.16 9.11
C ALA A 24 -2.00 -1.03 9.91
N GLY A 25 -2.75 -1.47 10.92
CA GLY A 25 -2.36 -2.62 11.74
C GLY A 25 -1.25 -2.35 12.77
N LEU A 26 -0.81 -1.10 12.96
CA LEU A 26 0.13 -0.75 14.03
C LEU A 26 -0.38 -1.24 15.39
N GLY A 27 0.47 -1.94 16.14
CA GLY A 27 0.19 -2.48 17.46
C GLY A 27 -0.64 -3.77 17.48
N LEU A 28 -1.04 -4.32 16.31
CA LEU A 28 -1.88 -5.52 16.26
C LEU A 28 -1.08 -6.82 16.26
N ASP A 29 0.12 -6.81 15.69
CA ASP A 29 1.05 -7.93 15.69
C ASP A 29 1.91 -7.97 16.97
N ASN A 30 2.24 -6.81 17.54
CA ASN A 30 3.01 -6.69 18.77
C ASN A 30 2.52 -5.48 19.61
N PRO A 31 2.25 -5.64 20.92
CA PRO A 31 1.87 -4.51 21.79
C PRO A 31 3.00 -3.50 22.02
N ASP A 32 4.26 -3.90 21.85
CA ASP A 32 5.41 -2.99 21.82
C ASP A 32 5.50 -2.33 20.43
N LEU A 33 5.16 -1.04 20.35
CA LEU A 33 5.04 -0.32 19.08
C LEU A 33 6.36 -0.26 18.30
N ASP A 34 7.51 -0.28 18.99
CA ASP A 34 8.82 -0.28 18.35
C ASP A 34 9.14 -1.62 17.65
N LYS A 35 8.40 -2.68 17.99
CA LYS A 35 8.51 -4.02 17.40
C LYS A 35 7.34 -4.39 16.52
N SER A 36 6.33 -3.52 16.41
CA SER A 36 5.18 -3.73 15.54
C SER A 36 5.53 -3.42 14.08
N VAL A 37 4.95 -4.19 13.16
CA VAL A 37 5.10 -3.98 11.72
C VAL A 37 3.83 -3.33 11.16
N PRO A 38 3.80 -1.99 10.97
CA PRO A 38 2.66 -1.29 10.39
C PRO A 38 2.58 -1.49 8.87
N GLY A 39 1.46 -1.05 8.29
CA GLY A 39 1.19 -1.05 6.85
C GLY A 39 0.21 -2.13 6.41
N GLY A 40 -0.14 -3.08 7.29
CA GLY A 40 -1.13 -4.12 6.99
C GLY A 40 -0.65 -5.13 5.95
N GLY A 41 0.65 -5.29 5.76
CA GLY A 41 1.22 -6.22 4.78
C GLY A 41 1.15 -5.76 3.32
N LEU A 42 0.76 -4.51 3.06
CA LEU A 42 0.75 -3.94 1.70
C LEU A 42 1.06 -2.44 1.69
N ILE A 43 1.73 -1.98 0.65
CA ILE A 43 1.87 -0.56 0.33
C ILE A 43 0.79 -0.21 -0.70
N ALA A 44 0.02 0.83 -0.44
CA ALA A 44 -0.94 1.33 -1.39
C ALA A 44 -0.99 2.85 -1.40
N GLY A 45 -1.33 3.42 -2.54
CA GLY A 45 -1.38 4.86 -2.71
C GLY A 45 -1.71 5.29 -4.13
N ILE A 46 -1.85 6.60 -4.31
CA ILE A 46 -2.13 7.20 -5.61
C ILE A 46 -0.83 7.75 -6.18
N GLY A 47 -0.51 7.32 -7.40
CA GLY A 47 0.68 7.75 -8.14
C GLY A 47 0.40 7.85 -9.62
N PHE A 48 1.46 7.86 -10.43
CA PHE A 48 1.36 8.00 -11.88
C PHE A 48 1.95 6.78 -12.60
N VAL A 49 1.16 6.13 -13.46
CA VAL A 49 1.61 5.08 -14.39
C VAL A 49 1.50 5.65 -15.80
N SER A 50 2.60 5.76 -16.53
CA SER A 50 2.61 6.28 -17.91
C SER A 50 1.87 7.64 -18.06
N GLY A 51 2.01 8.53 -17.07
CA GLY A 51 1.37 9.85 -17.05
C GLY A 51 -0.10 9.88 -16.59
N LEU A 52 -0.71 8.73 -16.30
CA LEU A 52 -2.07 8.62 -15.78
C LEU A 52 -2.06 8.44 -14.27
N ARG A 53 -2.97 9.11 -13.55
CA ARG A 53 -3.16 8.88 -12.11
C ARG A 53 -3.79 7.52 -11.90
N CYS A 54 -3.14 6.68 -11.09
CA CYS A 54 -3.58 5.32 -10.80
C CYS A 54 -3.59 5.07 -9.30
N MET A 55 -4.52 4.22 -8.84
CA MET A 55 -4.39 3.55 -7.57
C MET A 55 -3.41 2.40 -7.74
N ILE A 56 -2.44 2.30 -6.83
CA ILE A 56 -1.37 1.31 -6.85
C ILE A 56 -1.41 0.58 -5.53
N SER A 57 -1.40 -0.74 -5.56
CA SER A 57 -1.36 -1.62 -4.40
C SER A 57 -0.25 -2.65 -4.61
N ALA A 58 0.55 -2.95 -3.60
CA ALA A 58 1.63 -3.92 -3.68
C ALA A 58 1.79 -4.63 -2.34
N SER A 59 1.66 -5.95 -2.33
CA SER A 59 1.88 -6.76 -1.13
C SER A 59 3.36 -6.73 -0.71
N ASP A 60 3.63 -6.71 0.60
CA ASP A 60 4.98 -6.77 1.14
C ASP A 60 5.40 -8.21 1.44
N SER A 61 6.19 -8.80 0.55
CA SER A 61 6.74 -10.14 0.71
C SER A 61 7.67 -10.30 1.93
N GLY A 62 8.18 -9.21 2.48
CA GLY A 62 8.97 -9.21 3.71
C GLY A 62 8.14 -9.41 4.98
N ILE A 63 6.81 -9.35 4.88
CA ILE A 63 5.87 -9.57 5.99
C ILE A 63 5.14 -10.87 5.73
N ASN A 64 5.47 -11.93 6.48
CA ASN A 64 4.82 -13.24 6.38
C ASN A 64 4.69 -13.75 4.92
N ALA A 65 5.74 -13.59 4.11
CA ALA A 65 5.78 -13.96 2.69
C ALA A 65 4.65 -13.32 1.82
N GLY A 66 4.16 -12.14 2.21
CA GLY A 66 3.09 -11.43 1.49
C GLY A 66 1.68 -11.94 1.83
N ALA A 67 1.54 -12.72 2.91
CA ALA A 67 0.24 -13.15 3.41
C ALA A 67 -0.62 -11.96 3.85
N LEU A 68 -1.92 -12.03 3.57
CA LEU A 68 -2.87 -11.00 3.95
C LEU A 68 -2.96 -10.89 5.48
N GLN A 69 -2.66 -9.71 6.01
CA GLN A 69 -2.77 -9.44 7.45
C GLN A 69 -4.20 -9.01 7.81
N PRO A 70 -4.67 -9.15 9.07
CA PRO A 70 -6.04 -8.80 9.47
C PRO A 70 -6.47 -7.39 9.07
N LYS A 71 -5.62 -6.36 9.30
CA LYS A 71 -5.86 -4.99 8.83
C LYS A 71 -5.46 -4.73 7.37
N GLY A 72 -4.75 -5.67 6.75
CA GLY A 72 -4.46 -5.66 5.33
C GLY A 72 -5.70 -5.80 4.47
N LEU A 73 -6.65 -6.65 4.87
CA LEU A 73 -7.93 -6.80 4.17
C LEU A 73 -8.73 -5.49 4.17
N ASP A 74 -8.90 -4.88 5.35
CA ASP A 74 -9.59 -3.60 5.49
C ASP A 74 -8.92 -2.50 4.64
N LYS A 75 -7.58 -2.46 4.66
CA LYS A 75 -6.81 -1.51 3.84
C LYS A 75 -7.02 -1.75 2.35
N GLN A 76 -7.00 -3.01 1.89
CA GLN A 76 -7.16 -3.37 0.49
C GLN A 76 -8.56 -2.98 -0.02
N LEU A 77 -9.61 -3.30 0.75
CA LEU A 77 -10.97 -2.89 0.41
C LEU A 77 -11.10 -1.37 0.34
N ARG A 78 -10.52 -0.64 1.31
CA ARG A 78 -10.59 0.82 1.32
C ARG A 78 -9.91 1.45 0.10
N VAL A 79 -8.77 0.94 -0.34
CA VAL A 79 -8.09 1.48 -1.53
C VAL A 79 -8.82 1.13 -2.83
N GLN A 80 -9.48 -0.02 -2.89
CA GLN A 80 -10.36 -0.38 -4.01
C GLN A 80 -11.60 0.53 -4.07
N GLU A 81 -12.21 0.84 -2.94
CA GLU A 81 -13.31 1.82 -2.85
C GLU A 81 -12.88 3.19 -3.33
N ILE A 82 -11.73 3.71 -2.86
CA ILE A 82 -11.20 5.00 -3.31
C ILE A 82 -10.95 5.01 -4.82
N ALA A 83 -10.41 3.90 -5.36
CA ALA A 83 -10.18 3.78 -6.79
C ALA A 83 -11.49 3.82 -7.58
N LEU A 84 -12.54 3.14 -7.10
CA LEU A 84 -13.86 3.14 -7.71
C LEU A 84 -14.52 4.52 -7.65
N GLU A 85 -14.53 5.16 -6.49
CA GLU A 85 -15.08 6.50 -6.25
C GLU A 85 -14.45 7.55 -7.19
N ASN A 86 -13.14 7.45 -7.40
CA ASN A 86 -12.35 8.43 -8.17
C ASN A 86 -12.10 8.00 -9.62
N LYS A 87 -12.63 6.85 -10.05
CA LYS A 87 -12.42 6.25 -11.38
C LYS A 87 -10.93 6.12 -11.73
N LEU A 88 -10.11 5.75 -10.75
CA LEU A 88 -8.69 5.51 -10.93
C LEU A 88 -8.47 4.11 -11.49
N PRO A 89 -7.66 3.94 -12.55
CA PRO A 89 -7.13 2.62 -12.90
C PRO A 89 -6.43 2.00 -11.68
N TYR A 90 -6.70 0.72 -11.44
CA TYR A 90 -6.20 -0.01 -10.28
C TYR A 90 -5.10 -1.00 -10.71
N VAL A 91 -3.90 -0.83 -10.17
CA VAL A 91 -2.72 -1.67 -10.42
C VAL A 91 -2.37 -2.41 -9.14
N GLN A 92 -2.27 -3.73 -9.18
CA GLN A 92 -1.89 -4.59 -8.06
C GLN A 92 -0.88 -5.65 -8.48
#